data_AF-A0A941N3U7-F1
#
_entry.id   AF-A0A941N3U7-F1
#
_cell.length_a   1.000
_cell.length_b   1.000
_cell.length_c   1.000
_cell.angle_alpha   90.00
_cell.angle_beta   90.00
_cell.angle_gamma   90.00
#
_symmetry.space_group_name_H-M   'P 1'
#
loop_
_entity.id
_entity.type
_entity.pdbx_description
1 polymer ?
#
loop_
_entity_poly.entity_id
_entity_poly.type
_entity_poly.pdbx_seq_one_letter_code
_entity_poly.pdbx_strand_id
1 'polypeptide(L)'
;SPYERAQKLIDKALSASSPERQIELANDALEICPDCADAYTLLSKYIADDRQALMILEQGIEVAERVIGPQEFQKRKGRFWSTEQTRSYLRALLSLADCQWQVGLRAESVQNLRKMLELNPQDDQGVRYLLAAHLLELDRDAEFDQLADQQADETTHWLFSKLLREFRRGKSETELKKLLTAAQRRNSHVVPFLLQAEPMPVKELGVHPPGSAEEGGLYVKDLGHAWGQTPGALTWLRQAVAPPVVEVDQSLPALKPAVKQRLLKLPQRGRVVWQVIVLPFSSWLRDGLQMVQPWSVLVVEPGSQKIRGQKLCGQAPSPAELREILIGAMSKPRFGKPGRPIEIQTCDFPGWKELQGDLQSLGIKVSCDARGLDFARLVSEDLRQSMSDHSGDYPPIIEMENFRPARVANFFALAAEFFSRKPWHAVPSHAVLQIDCPQLAEFGDRKWFVVLAGPPQPFYGLLMFNEYCDVKNLMGMCCSQDEESQTGRVLRLHFGSVWDATAAEVEAAGKYRWKLAGPEQYPTVVVLDGDDAEPRTVSPWELDLLESVLSAVPDFAKKHPFAKALQSNEPVTISTAKLKFQMSWVDPEFNSCESSCGGCDHDHDHDHDHDS
;
A
#
# COMPACT_ATOMS: atom_id res chain seq x y z
N SER A 1 38.68 12.69 31.00
CA SER A 1 39.15 13.42 29.79
C SER A 1 38.05 14.36 29.28
N PRO A 2 38.32 15.30 28.35
CA PRO A 2 37.26 16.06 27.67
C PRO A 2 36.19 15.16 27.03
N TYR A 3 36.62 14.07 26.39
CA TYR A 3 35.74 13.06 25.80
C TYR A 3 34.78 12.42 26.83
N GLU A 4 35.26 11.99 27.99
CA GLU A 4 34.39 11.42 29.04
C GLU A 4 33.37 12.43 29.60
N ARG A 5 33.72 13.72 29.62
CA ARG A 5 32.79 14.78 30.03
C ARG A 5 31.70 14.99 28.99
N ALA A 6 32.07 15.00 27.71
CA ALA A 6 31.12 15.05 26.60
C ALA A 6 30.18 13.84 26.60
N GLN A 7 30.70 12.62 26.80
CA GLN A 7 29.86 11.41 26.86
C GLN A 7 28.82 11.48 27.99
N LYS A 8 29.20 12.00 29.17
CA LYS A 8 28.25 12.18 30.28
C LYS A 8 27.15 13.19 29.95
N LEU A 9 27.41 14.18 29.10
CA LEU A 9 26.38 15.10 28.61
C LEU A 9 25.45 14.38 27.63
N ILE A 10 25.98 13.53 26.76
CA ILE A 10 25.18 12.69 25.87
C ILE A 10 24.29 11.71 26.66
N ASP A 11 24.81 11.05 27.69
CA ASP A 11 23.99 10.16 28.54
C ASP A 11 22.82 10.92 29.20
N LYS A 12 23.06 12.17 29.62
CA LYS A 12 22.03 13.06 30.13
C LYS A 12 21.06 13.49 29.03
N ALA A 13 21.55 13.77 27.83
CA ALA A 13 20.74 14.17 26.69
C ALA A 13 19.77 13.04 26.30
N LEU A 14 20.25 11.80 26.21
CA LEU A 14 19.43 10.62 25.91
C LEU A 14 18.36 10.34 26.99
N SER A 15 18.57 10.82 28.22
CA SER A 15 17.62 10.69 29.33
C SER A 15 16.67 11.88 29.44
N ALA A 16 16.88 12.96 28.67
CA ALA A 16 16.06 14.16 28.74
C ALA A 16 14.76 13.99 27.95
N SER A 17 13.66 14.48 28.51
CA SER A 17 12.33 14.30 27.91
C SER A 17 12.02 15.26 26.75
N SER A 18 12.73 16.38 26.62
CA SER A 18 12.43 17.40 25.60
C SER A 18 13.52 17.46 24.52
N PRO A 19 13.14 17.50 23.23
CA PRO A 19 14.06 17.65 22.10
C PRO A 19 15.05 18.81 22.25
N GLU A 20 14.57 19.97 22.70
CA GLU A 20 15.37 21.19 22.85
C GLU A 20 16.51 20.97 23.83
N ARG A 21 16.23 20.24 24.92
CA ARG A 21 17.25 19.91 25.92
C ARG A 21 18.23 18.87 25.42
N GLN A 22 17.79 17.92 24.59
CA GLN A 22 18.70 16.96 23.95
C GLN A 22 19.68 17.68 23.01
N ILE A 23 19.17 18.62 22.20
CA ILE A 23 19.97 19.43 21.27
C ILE A 23 20.97 20.31 22.03
N GLU A 24 20.53 21.02 23.08
CA GLU A 24 21.40 21.88 23.90
C GLU A 24 22.55 21.07 24.51
N LEU A 25 22.25 19.93 25.15
CA LEU A 25 23.26 19.08 25.78
C LEU A 25 24.22 18.44 24.77
N ALA A 26 23.75 18.13 23.55
CA ALA A 26 24.60 17.63 22.47
C ALA A 26 25.56 18.71 21.96
N ASN A 27 25.08 19.96 21.82
CA ASN A 27 25.94 21.09 21.45
C ASN A 27 26.97 21.39 22.55
N ASP A 28 26.57 21.41 23.82
CA ASP A 28 27.50 21.54 24.97
C ASP A 28 28.59 20.45 24.95
N ALA A 29 28.24 19.22 24.54
CA ALA A 29 29.19 18.13 24.40
C ALA A 29 30.23 18.40 23.30
N LEU A 30 29.79 18.95 22.16
CA LEU A 30 30.68 19.33 21.05
C LEU A 30 31.58 20.53 21.39
N GLU A 31 31.10 21.48 22.18
CA GLU A 31 31.94 22.58 22.68
C GLU A 31 33.09 22.09 23.58
N ILE A 32 32.82 21.07 24.40
CA ILE A 32 33.84 20.46 25.27
C ILE A 32 34.77 19.54 24.46
N CYS A 33 34.21 18.78 23.53
CA CYS A 33 34.94 17.81 22.73
C CYS A 33 34.29 17.71 21.33
N PRO A 34 34.87 18.40 20.33
CA PRO A 34 34.45 18.26 18.94
C PRO A 34 34.54 16.82 18.41
N ASP A 35 35.32 15.99 19.12
CA ASP A 35 35.52 14.59 18.79
C ASP A 35 34.47 13.64 19.42
N CYS A 36 33.24 14.12 19.69
CA CYS A 36 32.15 13.34 20.28
C CYS A 36 31.15 12.84 19.22
N ALA A 37 31.39 11.66 18.65
CA ALA A 37 30.55 11.10 17.57
C ALA A 37 29.07 10.86 17.95
N ASP A 38 28.79 10.52 19.21
CA ASP A 38 27.40 10.37 19.66
C ASP A 38 26.64 11.71 19.68
N ALA A 39 27.33 12.85 19.81
CA ALA A 39 26.70 14.16 19.70
C ALA A 39 26.20 14.43 18.28
N TYR A 40 27.03 14.14 17.27
CA TYR A 40 26.62 14.20 15.85
C TYR A 40 25.43 13.27 15.58
N THR A 41 25.49 12.05 16.11
CA THR A 41 24.43 11.04 15.98
C THR A 41 23.11 11.47 16.64
N LEU A 42 23.18 12.20 17.75
CA LEU A 42 22.00 12.74 18.42
C LEU A 42 21.42 13.93 17.67
N LEU A 43 22.26 14.87 17.26
CA LEU A 43 21.85 16.07 16.51
C LEU A 43 21.22 15.72 15.16
N SER A 44 21.73 14.69 14.47
CA SER A 44 21.18 14.28 13.16
C SER A 44 19.70 13.90 13.21
N LYS A 45 19.19 13.44 14.37
CA LYS A 45 17.77 13.08 14.56
C LYS A 45 16.82 14.28 14.52
N TYR A 46 17.37 15.49 14.68
CA TYR A 46 16.60 16.74 14.72
C TYR A 46 16.76 17.58 13.46
N ILE A 47 17.50 17.06 12.47
CA ILE A 47 17.66 17.71 11.17
C ILE A 47 16.50 17.26 10.28
N ALA A 48 15.74 18.23 9.75
CA ALA A 48 14.56 17.94 8.93
C ALA A 48 14.91 17.42 7.53
N ASP A 49 16.03 17.86 6.95
CA ASP A 49 16.51 17.38 5.66
C ASP A 49 17.49 16.22 5.84
N ASP A 50 17.06 15.01 5.49
CA ASP A 50 17.88 13.80 5.61
C ASP A 50 19.22 13.90 4.86
N ARG A 51 19.32 14.74 3.82
CA ARG A 51 20.58 14.97 3.10
C ARG A 51 21.58 15.75 3.96
N GLN A 52 21.10 16.70 4.78
CA GLN A 52 21.92 17.39 5.77
C GLN A 52 22.26 16.46 6.94
N ALA A 53 21.31 15.64 7.39
CA ALA A 53 21.53 14.63 8.42
C ALA A 53 22.64 13.64 8.00
N LEU A 54 22.63 13.21 6.74
CA LEU A 54 23.67 12.36 6.14
C LEU A 54 25.06 13.00 6.28
N MET A 55 25.21 14.29 5.92
CA MET A 55 26.49 15.00 6.03
C MET A 55 27.01 15.08 7.48
N ILE A 56 26.12 15.32 8.45
CA ILE A 56 26.47 15.38 9.88
C ILE A 56 26.88 13.99 10.40
N LEU A 57 26.21 12.93 9.95
CA LEU A 57 26.56 11.55 10.30
C LEU A 57 27.90 11.12 9.70
N GLU A 58 28.20 11.50 8.46
CA GLU A 58 29.51 11.28 7.83
C GLU A 58 30.63 11.95 8.64
N GLN A 59 30.43 13.19 9.09
CA GLN A 59 31.36 13.87 10.00
C GLN A 59 31.52 13.14 11.34
N GLY A 60 30.42 12.65 11.91
CA GLY A 60 30.44 11.83 13.13
C GLY A 60 31.29 10.56 13.00
N ILE A 61 31.25 9.92 11.83
CA ILE A 61 32.11 8.77 11.52
C ILE A 61 33.58 9.18 11.43
N GLU A 62 33.91 10.24 10.69
CA GLU A 62 35.29 10.72 10.58
C GLU A 62 35.90 11.04 11.94
N VAL A 63 35.12 11.70 12.80
CA VAL A 63 35.45 11.98 14.19
C VAL A 63 35.71 10.69 14.97
N ALA A 64 34.80 9.72 14.91
CA ALA A 64 34.95 8.46 15.63
C ALA A 64 36.19 7.67 15.18
N GLU A 65 36.50 7.64 13.87
CA GLU A 65 37.70 6.99 13.33
C GLU A 65 38.98 7.68 13.81
N ARG A 66 38.98 9.02 13.90
CA ARG A 66 40.09 9.80 14.45
C ARG A 66 40.32 9.50 15.94
N VAL A 67 39.26 9.41 16.74
CA VAL A 67 39.33 9.10 18.19
C VAL A 67 39.91 7.71 18.44
N ILE A 68 39.51 6.72 17.64
CA ILE A 68 40.02 5.35 17.78
C ILE A 68 41.46 5.27 17.28
N GLY A 69 41.75 5.88 16.13
CA GLY A 69 43.03 5.81 15.45
C GLY A 69 43.26 4.47 14.73
N PRO A 70 44.05 4.46 13.63
CA PRO A 70 44.11 3.32 12.71
C PRO A 70 44.69 2.05 13.34
N GLN A 71 45.66 2.17 14.25
CA GLN A 71 46.28 1.02 14.91
C GLN A 71 45.31 0.33 15.86
N GLU A 72 44.62 1.10 16.69
CA GLU A 72 43.66 0.56 17.66
C GLU A 72 42.42 0.03 16.96
N PHE A 73 41.99 0.67 15.87
CA PHE A 73 40.89 0.21 15.03
C PHE A 73 41.14 -1.23 14.53
N GLN A 74 42.32 -1.48 13.97
CA GLN A 74 42.67 -2.83 13.48
C GLN A 74 42.81 -3.84 14.62
N LYS A 75 43.48 -3.45 15.71
CA LYS A 75 43.68 -4.31 16.88
C LYS A 75 42.35 -4.75 17.52
N ARG A 76 41.32 -3.90 17.45
CA ARG A 76 40.01 -4.16 18.06
C ARG A 76 39.00 -4.81 17.12
N LYS A 77 39.32 -5.04 15.84
CA LYS A 77 38.39 -5.67 14.88
C LYS A 77 37.84 -6.97 15.47
N GLY A 78 36.52 -7.13 15.44
CA GLY A 78 35.82 -8.25 16.06
C GLY A 78 35.44 -8.06 17.53
N ARG A 79 35.83 -6.94 18.16
CA ARG A 79 35.57 -6.62 19.58
C ARG A 79 35.16 -5.16 19.79
N PHE A 80 34.50 -4.55 18.80
CA PHE A 80 34.13 -3.14 18.86
C PHE A 80 33.10 -2.80 19.96
N TRP A 81 32.43 -3.79 20.57
CA TRP A 81 31.58 -3.53 21.72
C TRP A 81 32.33 -3.34 23.05
N SER A 82 33.65 -3.59 23.08
CA SER A 82 34.43 -3.65 24.33
C SER A 82 34.81 -2.32 24.96
N THR A 83 34.72 -1.19 24.23
CA THR A 83 35.10 0.14 24.74
C THR A 83 34.07 1.20 24.39
N GLU A 84 34.07 2.32 25.11
CA GLU A 84 33.15 3.43 24.82
C GLU A 84 33.38 4.01 23.41
N GLN A 85 34.63 4.22 23.00
CA GLN A 85 34.98 4.82 21.72
C GLN A 85 34.50 3.97 20.54
N THR A 86 34.76 2.66 20.59
CA THR A 86 34.33 1.74 19.53
C THR A 86 32.82 1.48 19.54
N ARG A 87 32.15 1.59 20.70
CA ARG A 87 30.67 1.57 20.77
C ARG A 87 30.06 2.82 20.17
N SER A 88 30.63 3.99 20.45
CA SER A 88 30.26 5.28 19.84
C SER A 88 30.37 5.20 18.31
N TYR A 89 31.46 4.63 17.80
CA TYR A 89 31.61 4.35 16.36
C TYR A 89 30.49 3.46 15.80
N LEU A 90 30.17 2.33 16.45
CA LEU A 90 29.12 1.44 15.97
C LEU A 90 27.72 2.09 16.02
N ARG A 91 27.44 2.91 17.05
CA ARG A 91 26.19 3.68 17.12
C ARG A 91 26.08 4.68 15.98
N ALA A 92 27.12 5.46 15.73
CA ALA A 92 27.19 6.38 14.61
C ALA A 92 27.06 5.65 13.26
N LEU A 93 27.69 4.48 13.11
CA LEU A 93 27.65 3.68 11.88
C LEU A 93 26.26 3.10 11.60
N LEU A 94 25.54 2.71 12.65
CA LEU A 94 24.14 2.30 12.52
C LEU A 94 23.25 3.46 12.08
N SER A 95 23.40 4.63 12.70
CA SER A 95 22.63 5.82 12.33
C SER A 95 22.96 6.30 10.92
N LEU A 96 24.22 6.21 10.50
CA LEU A 96 24.61 6.47 9.11
C LEU A 96 23.96 5.46 8.15
N ALA A 97 23.99 4.17 8.47
CA ALA A 97 23.40 3.14 7.62
C ALA A 97 21.88 3.30 7.48
N ASP A 98 21.19 3.70 8.56
CA ASP A 98 19.76 4.00 8.53
C ASP A 98 19.46 5.26 7.69
N CYS A 99 20.18 6.36 7.91
CA CYS A 99 20.05 7.57 7.10
C CYS A 99 20.33 7.30 5.61
N GLN A 100 21.38 6.52 5.30
CA GLN A 100 21.68 6.06 3.95
C GLN A 100 20.54 5.24 3.34
N TRP A 101 19.88 4.40 4.13
CA TRP A 101 18.70 3.66 3.69
C TRP A 101 17.56 4.61 3.34
N GLN A 102 17.27 5.60 4.21
CA GLN A 102 16.21 6.59 3.98
C GLN A 102 16.47 7.45 2.75
N VAL A 103 17.71 7.95 2.56
CA VAL A 103 18.09 8.82 1.42
C VAL A 103 18.27 8.07 0.08
N GLY A 104 18.01 6.76 0.04
CA GLY A 104 18.11 5.94 -1.17
C GLY A 104 19.50 5.36 -1.49
N LEU A 105 20.50 5.57 -0.62
CA LEU A 105 21.85 4.98 -0.70
C LEU A 105 21.87 3.56 -0.13
N ARG A 106 21.02 2.69 -0.68
CA ARG A 106 20.73 1.35 -0.14
C ARG A 106 21.96 0.42 -0.17
N ALA A 107 22.83 0.56 -1.17
CA ALA A 107 24.00 -0.28 -1.31
C ALA A 107 25.06 0.04 -0.25
N GLU A 108 25.26 1.31 0.03
CA GLU A 108 26.15 1.86 1.06
C GLU A 108 25.66 1.47 2.45
N SER A 109 24.36 1.59 2.72
CA SER A 109 23.72 1.11 3.94
C SER A 109 24.05 -0.37 4.21
N VAL A 110 23.82 -1.25 3.22
CA VAL A 110 24.13 -2.69 3.33
C VAL A 110 25.63 -2.94 3.59
N GLN A 111 26.52 -2.17 2.96
CA GLN A 111 27.96 -2.30 3.21
C GLN A 111 28.31 -1.93 4.65
N ASN A 112 27.72 -0.85 5.18
CA ASN A 112 27.94 -0.42 6.55
C ASN A 112 27.40 -1.42 7.57
N LEU A 113 26.21 -1.99 7.35
CA LEU A 113 25.67 -3.04 8.24
C LEU A 113 26.54 -4.30 8.24
N ARG A 114 27.12 -4.70 7.09
CA ARG A 114 28.10 -5.80 7.05
C ARG A 114 29.39 -5.47 7.79
N LYS A 115 29.91 -4.26 7.57
CA LYS A 115 31.07 -3.75 8.30
C LYS A 115 30.82 -3.84 9.81
N MET A 116 29.62 -3.47 10.28
CA MET A 116 29.27 -3.62 11.69
C MET A 116 29.36 -5.07 12.18
N LEU A 117 28.86 -6.06 11.43
CA LEU A 117 28.96 -7.48 11.81
C LEU A 117 30.41 -7.99 11.80
N GLU A 118 31.26 -7.50 10.90
CA GLU A 118 32.70 -7.82 10.94
C GLU A 118 33.41 -7.20 12.15
N LEU A 119 33.04 -5.97 12.53
CA LEU A 119 33.61 -5.25 13.66
C LEU A 119 33.08 -5.79 15.00
N ASN A 120 31.84 -6.30 15.00
CA ASN A 120 31.17 -6.90 16.15
C ASN A 120 30.39 -8.19 15.79
N PRO A 121 31.07 -9.34 15.68
CA PRO A 121 30.44 -10.62 15.33
C PRO A 121 29.43 -11.14 16.36
N GLN A 122 29.47 -10.68 17.61
CA GLN A 122 28.46 -11.01 18.62
C GLN A 122 27.13 -10.28 18.37
N ASP A 123 27.16 -9.23 17.53
CA ASP A 123 26.00 -8.47 17.12
C ASP A 123 25.15 -7.97 18.30
N ASP A 124 25.81 -7.29 19.25
CA ASP A 124 25.18 -6.73 20.45
C ASP A 124 24.04 -5.74 20.15
N GLN A 125 23.97 -5.22 18.91
CA GLN A 125 22.94 -4.30 18.44
C GLN A 125 21.84 -4.98 17.60
N GLY A 126 21.95 -6.28 17.31
CA GLY A 126 20.94 -7.02 16.53
C GLY A 126 20.87 -6.62 15.04
N VAL A 127 21.95 -6.06 14.49
CA VAL A 127 22.06 -5.57 13.10
C VAL A 127 21.80 -6.66 12.07
N ARG A 128 21.99 -7.94 12.41
CA ARG A 128 21.74 -9.06 11.48
C ARG A 128 20.30 -9.10 10.96
N TYR A 129 19.31 -8.70 11.77
CA TYR A 129 17.90 -8.68 11.36
C TYR A 129 17.63 -7.55 10.36
N LEU A 130 18.15 -6.35 10.65
CA LEU A 130 18.06 -5.22 9.73
C LEU A 130 18.76 -5.52 8.39
N LEU A 131 19.95 -6.12 8.44
CA LEU A 131 20.67 -6.53 7.24
C LEU A 131 19.89 -7.59 6.44
N ALA A 132 19.29 -8.58 7.10
CA ALA A 132 18.45 -9.57 6.45
C ALA A 132 17.25 -8.94 5.72
N ALA A 133 16.57 -7.99 6.38
CA ALA A 133 15.48 -7.23 5.79
C ALA A 133 15.94 -6.46 4.54
N HIS A 134 17.04 -5.70 4.66
CA HIS A 134 17.59 -4.92 3.54
C HIS A 134 18.02 -5.81 2.35
N LEU A 135 18.62 -6.97 2.61
CA LEU A 135 19.03 -7.89 1.55
C LEU A 135 17.83 -8.46 0.80
N LEU A 136 16.77 -8.87 1.52
CA LEU A 136 15.56 -9.38 0.88
C LEU A 136 14.80 -8.27 0.16
N GLU A 137 14.74 -7.06 0.69
CA GLU A 137 14.09 -5.95 -0.01
C GLU A 137 14.79 -5.61 -1.34
N LEU A 138 16.12 -5.68 -1.38
CA LEU A 138 16.93 -5.46 -2.59
C LEU A 138 17.05 -6.69 -3.51
N ASP A 139 16.29 -7.77 -3.26
CA ASP A 139 16.36 -9.05 -3.99
C ASP A 139 17.77 -9.71 -4.00
N ARG A 140 18.60 -9.43 -2.99
CA ARG A 140 19.97 -9.97 -2.84
C ARG A 140 19.97 -11.33 -2.14
N ASP A 141 19.17 -12.26 -2.66
CA ASP A 141 18.90 -13.57 -2.04
C ASP A 141 20.17 -14.40 -1.78
N ALA A 142 21.18 -14.33 -2.66
CA ALA A 142 22.44 -15.04 -2.48
C ALA A 142 23.24 -14.55 -1.27
N GLU A 143 23.17 -13.25 -0.98
CA GLU A 143 23.87 -12.65 0.15
C GLU A 143 23.06 -12.79 1.44
N PHE A 144 21.73 -12.84 1.34
CA PHE A 144 20.87 -13.27 2.44
C PHE A 144 21.21 -14.70 2.89
N ASP A 145 21.44 -15.64 1.96
CA ASP A 145 21.83 -17.00 2.31
C ASP A 145 23.16 -17.07 3.07
N GLN A 146 24.18 -16.33 2.61
CA GLN A 146 25.46 -16.25 3.31
C GLN A 146 25.31 -15.76 4.76
N LEU A 147 24.40 -14.80 4.98
CA LEU A 147 24.06 -14.31 6.31
C LEU A 147 23.30 -15.38 7.11
N ALA A 148 22.28 -15.99 6.53
CA ALA A 148 21.38 -16.95 7.17
C ALA A 148 22.05 -18.29 7.53
N ASP A 149 23.05 -18.72 6.76
CA ASP A 149 23.82 -19.95 7.02
C ASP A 149 24.68 -19.84 8.29
N GLN A 150 25.01 -18.62 8.71
CA GLN A 150 25.74 -18.33 9.94
C GLN A 150 24.82 -18.31 11.17
N GLN A 151 23.51 -18.45 10.98
CA GLN A 151 22.50 -18.31 12.02
C GLN A 151 21.91 -19.68 12.37
N ALA A 152 22.12 -20.10 13.62
CA ALA A 152 21.53 -21.33 14.15
C ALA A 152 20.09 -21.13 14.66
N ASP A 153 19.63 -19.87 14.80
CA ASP A 153 18.39 -19.56 15.50
C ASP A 153 17.16 -19.65 14.57
N GLU A 154 16.11 -20.35 15.01
CA GLU A 154 14.81 -20.44 14.35
C GLU A 154 13.84 -19.34 14.84
N THR A 155 14.28 -18.08 14.78
CA THR A 155 13.42 -16.94 15.17
C THR A 155 12.31 -16.72 14.14
N THR A 156 11.26 -15.99 14.55
CA THR A 156 10.17 -15.56 13.65
C THR A 156 10.74 -14.86 12.41
N HIS A 157 11.71 -13.98 12.64
CA HIS A 157 12.39 -13.24 11.57
C HIS A 157 13.07 -14.18 10.56
N TRP A 158 13.87 -15.15 11.02
CA TRP A 158 14.57 -16.06 10.11
C TRP A 158 13.64 -17.03 9.38
N LEU A 159 12.63 -17.58 10.07
CA LEU A 159 11.71 -18.55 9.46
C LEU A 159 10.89 -17.93 8.33
N PHE A 160 10.29 -16.76 8.56
CA PHE A 160 9.51 -16.09 7.52
C PHE A 160 10.40 -15.47 6.42
N SER A 161 11.60 -14.98 6.75
CA SER A 161 12.57 -14.51 5.75
C SER A 161 13.02 -15.64 4.81
N LYS A 162 13.36 -16.81 5.37
CA LYS A 162 13.70 -18.01 4.60
C LYS A 162 12.50 -18.47 3.75
N LEU A 163 11.28 -18.40 4.28
CA LEU A 163 10.07 -18.72 3.52
C LEU A 163 9.91 -17.83 2.28
N LEU A 164 10.03 -16.50 2.44
CA LEU A 164 9.98 -15.56 1.31
C LEU A 164 11.07 -15.86 0.27
N ARG A 165 12.29 -16.12 0.75
CA ARG A 165 13.43 -16.47 -0.12
C ARG A 165 13.19 -17.78 -0.89
N GLU A 166 12.68 -18.82 -0.24
CA GLU A 166 12.34 -20.09 -0.91
C GLU A 166 11.19 -19.94 -1.92
N PHE A 167 10.24 -19.05 -1.64
CA PHE A 167 9.18 -18.69 -2.58
C PHE A 167 9.77 -18.07 -3.86
N ARG A 168 10.72 -17.13 -3.74
CA ARG A 168 11.42 -16.52 -4.89
C ARG A 168 12.20 -17.53 -5.73
N ARG A 169 12.72 -18.60 -5.11
CA ARG A 169 13.41 -19.70 -5.80
C ARG A 169 12.48 -20.64 -6.57
N GLY A 170 11.17 -20.48 -6.47
CA GLY A 170 10.21 -21.34 -7.13
C GLY A 170 10.19 -22.76 -6.55
N LYS A 171 10.39 -22.90 -5.23
CA LYS A 171 10.24 -24.18 -4.54
C LYS A 171 8.83 -24.76 -4.73
N SER A 172 8.72 -26.08 -4.59
CA SER A 172 7.43 -26.74 -4.75
C SER A 172 6.42 -26.28 -3.69
N GLU A 173 5.14 -26.22 -4.05
CA GLU A 173 4.07 -25.80 -3.14
C GLU A 173 4.06 -26.64 -1.84
N THR A 174 4.38 -27.93 -1.94
CA THR A 174 4.46 -28.83 -0.78
C THR A 174 5.58 -28.44 0.18
N GLU A 175 6.75 -28.05 -0.32
CA GLU A 175 7.86 -27.56 0.52
C GLU A 175 7.51 -26.22 1.16
N LEU A 176 6.96 -25.29 0.38
CA LEU A 176 6.57 -23.96 0.89
C LEU A 176 5.50 -24.05 1.98
N LYS A 177 4.49 -24.93 1.82
CA LYS A 177 3.47 -25.18 2.86
C LYS A 177 4.07 -25.75 4.16
N LYS A 178 5.10 -26.60 4.07
CA LYS A 178 5.81 -27.11 5.25
C LYS A 178 6.54 -25.99 5.98
N LEU A 179 7.27 -25.15 5.24
CA LEU A 179 7.96 -23.98 5.79
C LEU A 179 6.98 -22.99 6.42
N LEU A 180 5.86 -22.71 5.75
CA LEU A 180 4.79 -21.87 6.27
C LEU A 180 4.21 -22.43 7.58
N THR A 181 3.94 -23.74 7.63
CA THR A 181 3.45 -24.39 8.86
C THR A 181 4.45 -24.24 10.01
N ALA A 182 5.75 -24.39 9.76
CA ALA A 182 6.79 -24.21 10.77
C ALA A 182 6.86 -22.75 11.25
N ALA A 183 6.82 -21.78 10.32
CA ALA A 183 6.83 -20.36 10.63
C ALA A 183 5.58 -19.92 11.42
N GLN A 184 4.38 -20.40 11.05
CA GLN A 184 3.13 -20.09 11.76
C GLN A 184 3.06 -20.73 13.15
N ARG A 185 3.67 -21.91 13.36
CA ARG A 185 3.82 -22.49 14.71
C ARG A 185 4.71 -21.65 15.60
N ARG A 186 5.70 -20.96 15.02
CA ARG A 186 6.59 -20.06 15.74
C ARG A 186 5.87 -18.75 16.09
N ASN A 187 5.17 -18.15 15.12
CA ASN A 187 4.38 -16.95 15.33
C ASN A 187 3.15 -16.93 14.40
N SER A 188 1.96 -17.06 14.98
CA SER A 188 0.69 -17.12 14.23
C SER A 188 0.18 -15.76 13.75
N HIS A 189 0.73 -14.65 14.25
CA HIS A 189 0.25 -13.30 13.97
C HIS A 189 0.83 -12.69 12.69
N VAL A 190 2.00 -13.15 12.25
CA VAL A 190 2.69 -12.59 11.06
C VAL A 190 1.82 -12.68 9.80
N VAL A 191 1.18 -13.83 9.55
CA VAL A 191 0.38 -14.01 8.32
C VAL A 191 -0.87 -13.12 8.30
N PRO A 192 -1.70 -13.05 9.37
CA PRO A 192 -2.77 -12.07 9.47
C PRO A 192 -2.30 -10.63 9.25
N PHE A 193 -1.17 -10.21 9.82
CA PHE A 193 -0.63 -8.87 9.63
C PHE A 193 -0.16 -8.60 8.19
N LEU A 194 0.57 -9.54 7.57
CA LEU A 194 0.99 -9.43 6.16
C LEU A 194 -0.21 -9.33 5.20
N LEU A 195 -1.28 -10.06 5.50
CA LEU A 195 -2.53 -10.02 4.72
C LEU A 195 -3.47 -8.87 5.14
N GLN A 196 -3.03 -8.02 6.08
CA GLN A 196 -3.79 -6.91 6.66
C GLN A 196 -5.15 -7.34 7.23
N ALA A 197 -5.29 -8.60 7.66
CA ALA A 197 -6.51 -9.15 8.23
C ALA A 197 -6.74 -8.73 9.68
N GLU A 198 -5.65 -8.41 10.39
CA GLU A 198 -5.66 -7.89 11.75
C GLU A 198 -4.87 -6.58 11.80
N PRO A 199 -5.29 -5.58 12.59
CA PRO A 199 -4.52 -4.37 12.79
C PRO A 199 -3.23 -4.69 13.55
N MET A 200 -2.13 -4.04 13.17
CA MET A 200 -0.85 -4.18 13.88
C MET A 200 -0.92 -3.51 15.26
N PRO A 201 -0.23 -4.07 16.28
CA PRO A 201 -0.18 -3.47 17.61
C PRO A 201 0.55 -2.11 17.56
N VAL A 202 0.01 -1.13 18.29
CA VAL A 202 0.49 0.27 18.32
C VAL A 202 1.73 0.47 19.23
N LYS A 203 2.16 -0.56 19.98
CA LYS A 203 3.17 -0.42 21.05
C LYS A 203 4.53 -1.02 20.65
N GLU A 204 5.52 -0.16 20.47
CA GLU A 204 6.84 -0.52 19.90
C GLU A 204 7.99 -0.69 20.92
N LEU A 205 7.76 -0.52 22.23
CA LEU A 205 8.86 -0.43 23.20
C LEU A 205 9.08 -1.72 24.00
N GLY A 206 10.24 -2.35 23.81
CA GLY A 206 10.79 -3.38 24.71
C GLY A 206 11.27 -4.65 24.02
N VAL A 207 11.78 -5.59 24.83
CA VAL A 207 12.06 -6.96 24.36
C VAL A 207 10.73 -7.72 24.32
N HIS A 208 10.33 -8.13 23.12
CA HIS A 208 9.08 -8.85 22.93
C HIS A 208 9.28 -10.35 23.18
N PRO A 209 8.36 -11.01 23.90
CA PRO A 209 8.40 -12.45 24.04
C PRO A 209 8.35 -13.16 22.67
N PRO A 210 9.17 -14.20 22.47
CA PRO A 210 9.06 -15.07 21.31
C PRO A 210 7.62 -15.53 21.00
N GLY A 211 7.17 -15.33 19.77
CA GLY A 211 5.85 -15.70 19.27
C GLY A 211 4.73 -14.69 19.58
N SER A 212 5.04 -13.56 20.21
CA SER A 212 4.02 -12.54 20.52
C SER A 212 3.54 -11.77 19.30
N ALA A 213 2.40 -11.09 19.43
CA ALA A 213 1.88 -10.20 18.40
C ALA A 213 2.85 -9.05 18.10
N GLU A 214 3.57 -8.53 19.10
CA GLU A 214 4.56 -7.48 18.92
C GLU A 214 5.79 -7.96 18.12
N GLU A 215 6.29 -9.19 18.37
CA GLU A 215 7.36 -9.78 17.54
C GLU A 215 6.89 -9.95 16.09
N GLY A 216 5.63 -10.35 15.89
CA GLY A 216 5.03 -10.48 14.57
C GLY A 216 4.88 -9.13 13.86
N GLY A 217 4.45 -8.10 14.58
CA GLY A 217 4.34 -6.72 14.09
C GLY A 217 5.69 -6.14 13.70
N LEU A 218 6.73 -6.34 14.53
CA LEU A 218 8.10 -5.93 14.22
C LEU A 218 8.62 -6.58 12.94
N TYR A 219 8.39 -7.88 12.76
CA TYR A 219 8.75 -8.57 11.52
C TYR A 219 8.05 -7.97 10.30
N VAL A 220 6.75 -7.67 10.39
CA VAL A 220 6.00 -7.06 9.28
C VAL A 220 6.43 -5.62 9.02
N LYS A 221 6.80 -4.86 10.04
CA LYS A 221 7.40 -3.52 9.89
C LYS A 221 8.72 -3.60 9.11
N ASP A 222 9.58 -4.55 9.44
CA ASP A 222 10.90 -4.68 8.83
C ASP A 222 10.86 -5.32 7.43
N LEU A 223 10.02 -6.35 7.22
CA LEU A 223 10.03 -7.19 6.00
C LEU A 223 8.73 -7.20 5.20
N GLY A 224 7.64 -6.60 5.70
CA GLY A 224 6.36 -6.57 4.98
C GLY A 224 6.51 -5.99 3.57
N HIS A 225 7.40 -5.03 3.40
CA HIS A 225 7.73 -4.45 2.10
C HIS A 225 8.37 -5.44 1.14
N ALA A 226 9.30 -6.29 1.62
CA ALA A 226 9.90 -7.34 0.80
C ALA A 226 8.84 -8.35 0.30
N TRP A 227 7.80 -8.65 1.11
CA TRP A 227 6.65 -9.45 0.67
C TRP A 227 5.83 -8.77 -0.41
N GLY A 228 5.46 -7.49 -0.20
CA GLY A 228 4.65 -6.73 -1.16
C GLY A 228 5.33 -6.51 -2.51
N GLN A 229 6.67 -6.37 -2.53
CA GLN A 229 7.44 -6.20 -3.77
C GLN A 229 7.75 -7.52 -4.47
N THR A 230 7.53 -8.66 -3.83
CA THR A 230 7.76 -9.98 -4.43
C THR A 230 6.51 -10.41 -5.20
N PRO A 231 6.57 -10.50 -6.54
CA PRO A 231 5.40 -10.83 -7.34
C PRO A 231 4.75 -12.15 -6.92
N GLY A 232 3.45 -12.11 -6.61
CA GLY A 232 2.65 -13.29 -6.24
C GLY A 232 2.86 -13.85 -4.83
N ALA A 233 3.78 -13.30 -4.02
CA ALA A 233 4.07 -13.84 -2.68
C ALA A 233 2.85 -13.73 -1.74
N LEU A 234 2.20 -12.56 -1.69
CA LEU A 234 0.99 -12.36 -0.88
C LEU A 234 -0.21 -13.14 -1.43
N THR A 235 -0.34 -13.28 -2.76
CA THR A 235 -1.38 -14.13 -3.37
C THR A 235 -1.23 -15.58 -2.93
N TRP A 236 -0.01 -16.10 -3.03
CA TRP A 236 0.29 -17.46 -2.63
C TRP A 236 0.01 -17.67 -1.14
N LEU A 237 0.43 -16.72 -0.30
CA LEU A 237 0.18 -16.79 1.14
C LEU A 237 -1.32 -16.87 1.44
N ARG A 238 -2.13 -16.04 0.77
CA ARG A 238 -3.60 -16.03 0.87
C ARG A 238 -4.22 -17.37 0.42
N GLN A 239 -3.75 -17.94 -0.68
CA GLN A 239 -4.21 -19.25 -1.17
C GLN A 239 -3.79 -20.40 -0.26
N ALA A 240 -2.60 -20.33 0.33
CA ALA A 240 -2.07 -21.37 1.20
C ALA A 240 -2.84 -21.46 2.53
N VAL A 241 -3.43 -20.35 2.99
CA VAL A 241 -4.25 -20.30 4.22
C VAL A 241 -5.76 -20.39 3.97
N ALA A 242 -6.20 -20.35 2.72
CA ALA A 242 -7.59 -20.48 2.35
C ALA A 242 -8.14 -21.88 2.71
N PRO A 243 -9.33 -21.99 3.34
CA PRO A 243 -10.02 -23.28 3.45
C PRO A 243 -10.29 -23.89 2.05
N PRO A 244 -10.29 -25.22 1.91
CA PRO A 244 -10.59 -25.87 0.64
C PRO A 244 -11.97 -25.47 0.15
N VAL A 245 -12.06 -25.07 -1.13
CA VAL A 245 -13.34 -24.78 -1.79
C VAL A 245 -14.17 -26.07 -1.79
N VAL A 246 -15.26 -26.08 -1.03
CA VAL A 246 -16.22 -27.19 -1.05
C VAL A 246 -17.04 -27.04 -2.34
N GLU A 247 -16.81 -27.92 -3.31
CA GLU A 247 -17.69 -28.03 -4.47
C GLU A 247 -19.09 -28.45 -3.96
N VAL A 248 -20.04 -27.53 -4.03
CA VAL A 248 -21.44 -27.81 -3.70
C VAL A 248 -22.04 -28.63 -4.85
N ASP A 249 -22.58 -29.81 -4.51
CA ASP A 249 -23.31 -30.67 -5.45
C ASP A 249 -24.34 -29.85 -6.25
N GLN A 250 -24.14 -29.80 -7.56
CA GLN A 250 -24.91 -28.97 -8.50
C GLN A 250 -26.27 -29.57 -8.87
N SER A 251 -26.64 -30.75 -8.34
CA SER A 251 -27.92 -31.37 -8.67
C SER A 251 -29.09 -30.61 -8.05
N LEU A 252 -30.01 -30.09 -8.88
CA LEU A 252 -31.25 -29.45 -8.42
C LEU A 252 -32.25 -30.53 -7.97
N PRO A 253 -32.52 -30.70 -6.66
CA PRO A 253 -33.52 -31.67 -6.22
C PRO A 253 -34.91 -31.15 -6.57
N ALA A 254 -35.85 -32.03 -6.93
CA ALA A 254 -37.22 -31.63 -7.23
C ALA A 254 -37.89 -30.84 -6.09
N LEU A 255 -38.72 -29.85 -6.42
CA LEU A 255 -39.43 -29.04 -5.42
C LEU A 255 -40.32 -29.92 -4.54
N LYS A 256 -40.07 -29.92 -3.23
CA LYS A 256 -40.83 -30.75 -2.27
C LYS A 256 -42.33 -30.43 -2.37
N PRO A 257 -43.23 -31.43 -2.50
CA PRO A 257 -44.67 -31.21 -2.68
C PRO A 257 -45.32 -30.32 -1.61
N ALA A 258 -44.89 -30.46 -0.36
CA ALA A 258 -45.38 -29.65 0.76
C ALA A 258 -45.05 -28.15 0.60
N VAL A 259 -43.86 -27.83 0.09
CA VAL A 259 -43.42 -26.45 -0.17
C VAL A 259 -44.22 -25.88 -1.32
N LYS A 260 -44.39 -26.64 -2.42
CA LYS A 260 -45.20 -26.23 -3.57
C LYS A 260 -46.65 -25.89 -3.18
N GLN A 261 -47.31 -26.73 -2.39
CA GLN A 261 -48.67 -26.46 -1.92
C GLN A 261 -48.76 -25.19 -1.04
N ARG A 262 -47.76 -24.95 -0.19
CA ARG A 262 -47.69 -23.74 0.63
C ARG A 262 -47.55 -22.49 -0.23
N LEU A 263 -46.70 -22.54 -1.25
CA LEU A 263 -46.50 -21.42 -2.17
C LEU A 263 -47.75 -21.13 -3.00
N LEU A 264 -48.45 -22.15 -3.50
CA LEU A 264 -49.70 -21.98 -4.25
C LEU A 264 -50.80 -21.27 -3.44
N LYS A 265 -50.83 -21.43 -2.12
CA LYS A 265 -51.75 -20.73 -1.21
C LYS A 265 -51.44 -19.24 -1.05
N LEU A 266 -50.24 -18.78 -1.42
CA LEU A 266 -49.88 -17.37 -1.36
C LEU A 266 -50.64 -16.56 -2.43
N PRO A 267 -51.03 -15.31 -2.13
CA PRO A 267 -51.77 -14.49 -3.07
C PRO A 267 -50.93 -14.17 -4.31
N GLN A 268 -51.55 -14.32 -5.47
CA GLN A 268 -50.97 -13.95 -6.77
C GLN A 268 -51.88 -12.90 -7.39
N ARG A 269 -51.48 -11.63 -7.32
CA ARG A 269 -52.28 -10.50 -7.82
C ARG A 269 -51.94 -10.23 -9.28
N GLY A 270 -52.96 -10.04 -10.13
CA GLY A 270 -52.86 -10.04 -11.60
C GLY A 270 -52.03 -8.92 -12.28
N ARG A 271 -51.23 -8.14 -11.54
CA ARG A 271 -50.35 -7.09 -12.08
C ARG A 271 -48.96 -7.03 -11.43
N VAL A 272 -48.60 -8.01 -10.59
CA VAL A 272 -47.32 -7.98 -9.85
C VAL A 272 -46.23 -8.62 -10.70
N VAL A 273 -45.32 -7.79 -11.22
CA VAL A 273 -44.11 -8.22 -11.93
C VAL A 273 -42.91 -8.01 -11.02
N TRP A 274 -42.00 -8.98 -10.97
CA TRP A 274 -40.72 -8.85 -10.29
C TRP A 274 -39.60 -8.73 -11.31
N GLN A 275 -38.61 -7.88 -11.02
CA GLN A 275 -37.34 -7.89 -11.72
C GLN A 275 -36.31 -8.58 -10.84
N VAL A 276 -35.59 -9.53 -11.43
CA VAL A 276 -34.55 -10.30 -10.74
C VAL A 276 -33.25 -10.18 -11.51
N ILE A 277 -32.22 -9.67 -10.84
CA ILE A 277 -30.87 -9.64 -11.39
C ILE A 277 -29.99 -10.61 -10.60
N VAL A 278 -29.16 -11.33 -11.35
CA VAL A 278 -28.14 -12.26 -10.83
C VAL A 278 -26.85 -11.87 -11.50
N LEU A 279 -26.03 -11.10 -10.80
CA LEU A 279 -24.83 -10.50 -11.36
C LEU A 279 -23.68 -10.67 -10.38
N PRO A 280 -22.44 -10.85 -10.86
CA PRO A 280 -21.27 -10.69 -10.00
C PRO A 280 -21.27 -9.26 -9.46
N PHE A 281 -20.93 -9.11 -8.19
CA PHE A 281 -20.74 -7.81 -7.57
C PHE A 281 -19.48 -7.19 -8.16
N SER A 282 -19.50 -5.89 -8.51
CA SER A 282 -18.37 -5.24 -9.20
C SER A 282 -17.13 -5.11 -8.31
N SER A 283 -17.32 -5.06 -6.99
CA SER A 283 -16.28 -4.91 -5.99
C SER A 283 -15.99 -6.23 -5.27
N TRP A 284 -14.77 -6.37 -4.78
CA TRP A 284 -14.38 -7.51 -3.96
C TRP A 284 -14.72 -7.25 -2.49
N LEU A 285 -15.24 -8.25 -1.78
CA LEU A 285 -15.55 -8.17 -0.35
C LEU A 285 -14.65 -9.11 0.45
N ARG A 286 -14.31 -8.69 1.66
CA ARG A 286 -13.52 -9.51 2.60
C ARG A 286 -14.42 -10.46 3.40
N ASP A 287 -14.10 -11.75 3.35
CA ASP A 287 -14.67 -12.82 4.17
C ASP A 287 -13.54 -13.53 4.94
N GLY A 288 -13.27 -13.07 6.17
CA GLY A 288 -12.13 -13.52 6.96
C GLY A 288 -10.78 -13.18 6.30
N LEU A 289 -9.97 -14.21 6.00
CA LEU A 289 -8.69 -14.08 5.27
C LEU A 289 -8.86 -14.09 3.73
N GLN A 290 -10.08 -14.27 3.23
CA GLN A 290 -10.37 -14.36 1.80
C GLN A 290 -10.97 -13.06 1.28
N MET A 291 -10.60 -12.72 0.06
CA MET A 291 -11.37 -11.78 -0.75
C MET A 291 -12.22 -12.61 -1.70
N VAL A 292 -13.51 -12.31 -1.79
CA VAL A 292 -14.45 -12.99 -2.68
C VAL A 292 -15.19 -11.95 -3.50
N GLN A 293 -15.44 -12.24 -4.78
CA GLN A 293 -16.35 -11.44 -5.58
C GLN A 293 -17.72 -12.08 -5.42
N PRO A 294 -18.56 -11.57 -4.51
CA PRO A 294 -19.84 -12.20 -4.28
C PRO A 294 -20.71 -12.04 -5.52
N TRP A 295 -21.68 -12.92 -5.67
CA TRP A 295 -22.79 -12.73 -6.59
C TRP A 295 -23.95 -12.13 -5.84
N SER A 296 -24.53 -11.07 -6.41
CA SER A 296 -25.73 -10.44 -5.89
C SER A 296 -26.95 -11.02 -6.60
N VAL A 297 -27.87 -11.56 -5.79
CA VAL A 297 -29.23 -11.89 -6.22
C VAL A 297 -30.17 -10.87 -5.62
N LEU A 298 -30.70 -10.00 -6.48
CA LEU A 298 -31.63 -8.94 -6.08
C LEU A 298 -32.99 -9.21 -6.72
N VAL A 299 -34.04 -9.25 -5.89
CA VAL A 299 -35.43 -9.43 -6.30
C VAL A 299 -36.21 -8.18 -5.92
N VAL A 300 -36.66 -7.41 -6.91
CA VAL A 300 -37.41 -6.17 -6.70
C VAL A 300 -38.79 -6.22 -7.36
N GLU A 301 -39.72 -5.45 -6.81
CA GLU A 301 -41.07 -5.24 -7.34
C GLU A 301 -41.19 -3.77 -7.79
N PRO A 302 -41.00 -3.45 -9.08
CA PRO A 302 -40.97 -2.07 -9.57
C PRO A 302 -42.26 -1.30 -9.29
N GLY A 303 -43.42 -1.94 -9.49
CA GLY A 303 -44.72 -1.30 -9.32
C GLY A 303 -45.02 -0.83 -7.89
N SER A 304 -44.30 -1.35 -6.89
CA SER A 304 -44.39 -0.88 -5.50
C SER A 304 -43.05 -0.41 -4.92
N GLN A 305 -42.01 -0.33 -5.76
CA GLN A 305 -40.64 0.06 -5.42
C GLN A 305 -40.07 -0.65 -4.19
N LYS A 306 -40.30 -1.97 -4.08
CA LYS A 306 -39.88 -2.76 -2.92
C LYS A 306 -38.84 -3.80 -3.25
N ILE A 307 -37.84 -3.92 -2.38
CA ILE A 307 -36.93 -5.06 -2.36
C ILE A 307 -37.65 -6.24 -1.70
N ARG A 308 -37.93 -7.28 -2.48
CA ARG A 308 -38.60 -8.50 -2.01
C ARG A 308 -37.60 -9.48 -1.40
N GLY A 309 -36.41 -9.56 -1.97
CA GLY A 309 -35.32 -10.41 -1.50
C GLY A 309 -33.97 -9.89 -1.98
N GLN A 310 -32.96 -10.11 -1.15
CA GLN A 310 -31.58 -9.78 -1.46
C GLN A 310 -30.69 -10.83 -0.81
N LYS A 311 -29.74 -11.37 -1.56
CA LYS A 311 -28.73 -12.28 -1.04
C LYS A 311 -27.41 -12.04 -1.75
N LEU A 312 -26.34 -11.93 -0.96
CA LEU A 312 -24.97 -12.05 -1.42
C LEU A 312 -24.54 -13.51 -1.26
N CYS A 313 -24.02 -14.08 -2.32
CA CYS A 313 -23.48 -15.43 -2.39
C CYS A 313 -21.98 -15.34 -2.65
N GLY A 314 -21.13 -16.15 -2.00
CA GLY A 314 -19.67 -16.10 -2.25
C GLY A 314 -19.25 -16.56 -3.65
N GLN A 315 -20.14 -17.26 -4.37
CA GLN A 315 -19.97 -17.74 -5.74
C GLN A 315 -21.26 -17.58 -6.53
N ALA A 316 -21.21 -17.87 -7.84
CA ALA A 316 -22.40 -17.88 -8.70
C ALA A 316 -23.48 -18.79 -8.08
N PRO A 317 -24.70 -18.29 -7.84
CA PRO A 317 -25.71 -19.06 -7.12
C PRO A 317 -26.11 -20.28 -7.94
N SER A 318 -26.13 -21.45 -7.31
CA SER A 318 -26.69 -22.65 -7.91
C SER A 318 -28.19 -22.47 -8.21
N PRO A 319 -28.78 -23.24 -9.14
CA PRO A 319 -30.23 -23.23 -9.35
C PRO A 319 -31.02 -23.51 -8.07
N ALA A 320 -30.48 -24.35 -7.17
CA ALA A 320 -31.10 -24.69 -5.89
C ALA A 320 -31.12 -23.49 -4.93
N GLU A 321 -30.01 -22.76 -4.81
CA GLU A 321 -29.93 -21.55 -3.99
C GLU A 321 -30.81 -20.43 -4.56
N LEU A 322 -30.79 -20.21 -5.88
CA LEU A 322 -31.64 -19.24 -6.53
C LEU A 322 -33.13 -19.53 -6.26
N ARG A 323 -33.52 -20.82 -6.26
CA ARG A 323 -34.88 -21.25 -5.88
C ARG A 323 -35.20 -20.91 -4.43
N GLU A 324 -34.32 -21.20 -3.48
CA GLU A 324 -34.54 -20.88 -2.07
C GLU A 324 -34.66 -19.37 -1.83
N ILE A 325 -33.86 -18.56 -2.54
CA ILE A 325 -33.96 -17.09 -2.49
C ILE A 325 -35.34 -16.61 -2.97
N LEU A 326 -35.83 -17.15 -4.09
CA LEU A 326 -37.17 -16.82 -4.61
C LEU A 326 -38.30 -17.29 -3.67
N ILE A 327 -38.16 -18.48 -3.06
CA ILE A 327 -39.10 -19.00 -2.06
C ILE A 327 -39.14 -18.09 -0.82
N GLY A 328 -37.98 -17.62 -0.38
CA GLY A 328 -37.82 -16.62 0.68
C GLY A 328 -38.54 -15.32 0.32
N ALA A 329 -38.28 -14.77 -0.87
CA ALA A 329 -38.91 -13.55 -1.35
C ALA A 329 -40.45 -13.65 -1.46
N MET A 330 -40.99 -14.84 -1.76
CA MET A 330 -42.43 -15.10 -1.79
C MET A 330 -43.02 -15.27 -0.38
N SER A 331 -42.35 -16.02 0.48
CA SER A 331 -42.92 -16.47 1.77
C SER A 331 -42.66 -15.52 2.92
N LYS A 332 -41.48 -14.87 2.93
CA LYS A 332 -40.99 -13.94 3.96
C LYS A 332 -40.21 -12.80 3.28
N PRO A 333 -40.87 -11.94 2.50
CA PRO A 333 -40.19 -10.85 1.80
C PRO A 333 -39.53 -9.88 2.78
N ARG A 334 -38.42 -9.27 2.37
CA ARG A 334 -37.74 -8.22 3.15
C ARG A 334 -38.67 -7.04 3.42
N PHE A 335 -39.42 -6.61 2.40
CA PHE A 335 -40.45 -5.59 2.52
C PHE A 335 -41.78 -6.03 1.87
N GLY A 336 -42.90 -5.70 2.53
CA GLY A 336 -44.24 -6.00 2.05
C GLY A 336 -44.82 -7.31 2.61
N LYS A 337 -45.96 -7.74 2.05
CA LYS A 337 -46.67 -8.97 2.48
C LYS A 337 -46.27 -10.17 1.61
N PRO A 338 -46.30 -11.41 2.14
CA PRO A 338 -46.08 -12.62 1.36
C PRO A 338 -46.99 -12.69 0.14
N GLY A 339 -46.46 -13.17 -0.99
CA GLY A 339 -47.16 -13.19 -2.27
C GLY A 339 -46.28 -13.63 -3.42
N ARG A 340 -46.92 -14.01 -4.54
CA ARG A 340 -46.25 -14.48 -5.76
C ARG A 340 -46.44 -13.48 -6.91
N PRO A 341 -45.42 -13.26 -7.75
CA PRO A 341 -45.58 -12.49 -8.98
C PRO A 341 -46.34 -13.28 -10.05
N ILE A 342 -46.81 -12.60 -11.08
CA ILE A 342 -47.29 -13.25 -12.33
C ILE A 342 -46.14 -13.48 -13.32
N GLU A 343 -45.12 -12.63 -13.23
CA GLU A 343 -43.97 -12.66 -14.13
C GLU A 343 -42.69 -12.23 -13.39
N ILE A 344 -41.59 -12.91 -13.70
CA ILE A 344 -40.23 -12.54 -13.34
C ILE A 344 -39.50 -12.13 -14.62
N GLN A 345 -39.08 -10.87 -14.67
CA GLN A 345 -38.19 -10.33 -15.70
C GLN A 345 -36.74 -10.45 -15.20
N THR A 346 -35.83 -10.97 -16.02
CA THR A 346 -34.46 -11.24 -15.59
C THR A 346 -33.43 -11.11 -16.73
N CYS A 347 -32.15 -11.09 -16.36
CA CYS A 347 -31.02 -11.18 -17.27
C CYS A 347 -30.75 -12.64 -17.66
N ASP A 348 -29.98 -12.86 -18.73
CA ASP A 348 -29.59 -14.21 -19.12
C ASP A 348 -28.65 -14.80 -18.07
N PHE A 349 -29.07 -15.90 -17.44
CA PHE A 349 -28.32 -16.63 -16.43
C PHE A 349 -28.66 -18.13 -16.54
N PRO A 350 -27.65 -19.04 -16.58
CA PRO A 350 -27.88 -20.47 -16.85
C PRO A 350 -28.93 -21.13 -15.96
N GLY A 351 -28.99 -20.76 -14.67
CA GLY A 351 -29.90 -21.36 -13.69
C GLY A 351 -31.39 -21.16 -13.96
N TRP A 352 -31.79 -20.21 -14.80
CA TRP A 352 -33.20 -19.98 -15.13
C TRP A 352 -33.83 -21.09 -15.97
N LYS A 353 -33.03 -21.76 -16.82
CA LYS A 353 -33.52 -22.86 -17.67
C LYS A 353 -34.03 -24.03 -16.83
N GLU A 354 -33.31 -24.36 -15.76
CA GLU A 354 -33.67 -25.46 -14.85
C GLU A 354 -34.88 -25.12 -13.96
N LEU A 355 -35.03 -23.86 -13.57
CA LEU A 355 -36.12 -23.40 -12.71
C LEU A 355 -37.43 -23.13 -13.46
N GLN A 356 -37.41 -23.07 -14.78
CA GLN A 356 -38.55 -22.69 -15.60
C GLN A 356 -39.77 -23.60 -15.35
N GLY A 357 -39.56 -24.92 -15.23
CA GLY A 357 -40.62 -25.89 -14.97
C GLY A 357 -41.26 -25.73 -13.58
N ASP A 358 -40.43 -25.54 -12.55
CA ASP A 358 -40.90 -25.33 -11.17
C ASP A 358 -41.73 -24.04 -11.07
N LEU A 359 -41.24 -22.93 -11.66
CA LEU A 359 -41.89 -21.62 -11.63
C LEU A 359 -43.19 -21.59 -12.45
N GLN A 360 -43.22 -22.22 -13.64
CA GLN A 360 -44.45 -22.38 -14.41
C GLN A 360 -45.50 -23.17 -13.64
N SER A 361 -45.09 -24.21 -12.90
CA SER A 361 -46.00 -24.99 -12.06
C SER A 361 -46.56 -24.21 -10.86
N LEU A 362 -45.95 -23.08 -10.53
CA LEU A 362 -46.43 -22.07 -9.58
C LEU A 362 -47.16 -20.92 -10.30
N GLY A 363 -47.46 -21.03 -11.59
CA GLY A 363 -48.13 -19.98 -12.37
C GLY A 363 -47.29 -18.72 -12.58
N ILE A 364 -45.96 -18.80 -12.49
CA ILE A 364 -45.04 -17.67 -12.68
C ILE A 364 -44.38 -17.81 -14.04
N LYS A 365 -44.52 -16.80 -14.90
CA LYS A 365 -43.80 -16.72 -16.17
C LYS A 365 -42.40 -16.14 -15.94
N VAL A 366 -41.38 -16.66 -16.63
CA VAL A 366 -40.03 -16.06 -16.64
C VAL A 366 -39.77 -15.49 -18.03
N SER A 367 -39.34 -14.23 -18.10
CA SER A 367 -38.94 -13.55 -19.33
C SER A 367 -37.51 -13.02 -19.20
N CYS A 368 -36.65 -13.38 -20.16
CA CYS A 368 -35.29 -12.88 -20.26
C CYS A 368 -35.28 -11.67 -21.22
N ASP A 369 -35.40 -10.46 -20.68
CA ASP A 369 -35.29 -9.22 -21.46
C ASP A 369 -34.38 -8.21 -20.74
N ALA A 370 -33.17 -8.04 -21.27
CA ALA A 370 -32.17 -7.15 -20.71
C ALA A 370 -32.53 -5.66 -20.80
N ARG A 371 -33.54 -5.28 -21.59
CA ARG A 371 -33.98 -3.89 -21.79
C ARG A 371 -35.04 -3.43 -20.78
N GLY A 372 -35.61 -4.34 -19.99
CA GLY A 372 -36.70 -4.04 -19.05
C GLY A 372 -36.30 -4.00 -17.58
N LEU A 373 -35.01 -3.93 -17.23
CA LEU A 373 -34.50 -4.12 -15.86
C LEU A 373 -34.10 -2.82 -15.15
N ASP A 374 -34.60 -1.67 -15.61
CA ASP A 374 -34.11 -0.34 -15.17
C ASP A 374 -34.19 -0.13 -13.66
N PHE A 375 -35.29 -0.56 -13.03
CA PHE A 375 -35.46 -0.41 -11.57
C PHE A 375 -34.52 -1.35 -10.80
N ALA A 376 -34.36 -2.60 -11.24
CA ALA A 376 -33.40 -3.50 -10.62
C ALA A 376 -31.95 -3.02 -10.77
N ARG A 377 -31.59 -2.43 -11.92
CA ARG A 377 -30.26 -1.82 -12.14
C ARG A 377 -30.05 -0.61 -11.22
N LEU A 378 -31.02 0.29 -11.14
CA LEU A 378 -30.97 1.45 -10.25
C LEU A 378 -30.77 1.02 -8.79
N VAL A 379 -31.58 0.09 -8.29
CA VAL A 379 -31.46 -0.38 -6.90
C VAL A 379 -30.14 -1.13 -6.67
N SER A 380 -29.63 -1.85 -7.67
CA SER A 380 -28.32 -2.49 -7.58
C SER A 380 -27.20 -1.47 -7.45
N GLU A 381 -27.31 -0.36 -8.17
CA GLU A 381 -26.36 0.75 -8.17
C GLU A 381 -26.39 1.49 -6.83
N ASP A 382 -27.57 1.83 -6.31
CA ASP A 382 -27.72 2.46 -5.00
C ASP A 382 -27.19 1.56 -3.87
N LEU A 383 -27.47 0.26 -3.94
CA LEU A 383 -26.94 -0.72 -2.97
C LEU A 383 -25.42 -0.87 -3.08
N ARG A 384 -24.84 -0.69 -4.27
CA ARG A 384 -23.39 -0.66 -4.47
C ARG A 384 -22.78 0.53 -3.72
N GLN A 385 -23.28 1.74 -3.97
CA GLN A 385 -22.81 2.97 -3.34
C GLN A 385 -22.95 2.94 -1.81
N SER A 386 -24.00 2.30 -1.28
CA SER A 386 -24.21 2.20 0.17
C SER A 386 -23.35 1.13 0.86
N MET A 387 -22.81 0.15 0.13
CA MET A 387 -21.98 -0.92 0.69
C MET A 387 -20.47 -0.69 0.49
N SER A 388 -20.10 0.27 -0.36
CA SER A 388 -18.70 0.63 -0.59
C SER A 388 -18.16 1.47 0.58
N ASP A 389 -17.31 0.86 1.40
CA ASP A 389 -16.36 1.59 2.25
C ASP A 389 -15.27 2.19 1.36
N HIS A 390 -15.60 3.15 0.46
CA HIS A 390 -14.74 4.02 -0.35
C HIS A 390 -13.48 3.41 -1.05
N SER A 391 -13.31 2.08 -1.06
CA SER A 391 -12.14 1.38 -1.56
C SER A 391 -12.55 0.59 -2.80
N GLY A 392 -12.05 1.03 -3.97
CA GLY A 392 -12.14 0.28 -5.21
C GLY A 392 -13.30 0.61 -6.16
N ASP A 393 -14.01 1.72 -5.99
CA ASP A 393 -15.09 2.15 -6.91
C ASP A 393 -14.66 3.35 -7.79
N TYR A 394 -13.48 3.24 -8.40
CA TYR A 394 -12.97 4.24 -9.34
C TYR A 394 -13.37 3.89 -10.77
N PRO A 395 -13.70 4.87 -11.63
CA PRO A 395 -14.02 4.59 -13.03
C PRO A 395 -12.83 3.93 -13.74
N PRO A 396 -13.02 2.76 -14.36
CA PRO A 396 -11.91 2.00 -14.92
C PRO A 396 -11.28 2.69 -16.12
N ILE A 397 -10.02 2.39 -16.43
CA ILE A 397 -9.31 2.96 -17.60
C ILE A 397 -9.98 2.59 -18.94
N ILE A 398 -10.85 1.57 -18.97
CA ILE A 398 -11.63 1.23 -20.16
C ILE A 398 -12.74 2.23 -20.48
N GLU A 399 -13.15 3.05 -19.51
CA GLU A 399 -14.12 4.14 -19.67
C GLU A 399 -13.47 5.45 -20.15
N MET A 400 -12.14 5.47 -20.29
CA MET A 400 -11.40 6.62 -20.83
C MET A 400 -11.95 7.08 -22.19
N GLU A 401 -12.06 8.39 -22.36
CA GLU A 401 -12.44 8.98 -23.65
C GLU A 401 -11.50 8.52 -24.77
N ASN A 402 -12.06 8.14 -25.92
CA ASN A 402 -11.30 7.61 -27.05
C ASN A 402 -10.48 6.34 -26.71
N PHE A 403 -11.00 5.49 -25.81
CA PHE A 403 -10.39 4.23 -25.42
C PHE A 403 -9.94 3.38 -26.63
N ARG A 404 -8.67 2.96 -26.60
CA ARG A 404 -8.08 2.02 -27.54
C ARG A 404 -7.31 0.95 -26.75
N PRO A 405 -7.63 -0.34 -26.90
CA PRO A 405 -6.96 -1.41 -26.16
C PRO A 405 -5.42 -1.41 -26.32
N ALA A 406 -4.93 -1.02 -27.50
CA ALA A 406 -3.49 -0.93 -27.77
C ALA A 406 -2.79 0.21 -27.01
N ARG A 407 -3.49 1.32 -26.74
CA ARG A 407 -2.94 2.43 -25.95
C ARG A 407 -2.80 2.03 -24.49
N VAL A 408 -3.85 1.45 -23.93
CA VAL A 408 -3.83 0.94 -22.55
C VAL A 408 -2.83 -0.21 -22.39
N ALA A 409 -2.64 -1.05 -23.41
CA ALA A 409 -1.61 -2.08 -23.39
C ALA A 409 -0.18 -1.50 -23.23
N ASN A 410 0.11 -0.35 -23.84
CA ASN A 410 1.39 0.34 -23.70
C ASN A 410 1.59 0.86 -22.28
N PHE A 411 0.57 1.52 -21.71
CA PHE A 411 0.58 1.95 -20.32
C PHE A 411 0.82 0.77 -19.36
N PHE A 412 0.09 -0.35 -19.50
CA PHE A 412 0.29 -1.54 -18.69
C PHE A 412 1.71 -2.10 -18.80
N ALA A 413 2.29 -2.11 -20.01
CA ALA A 413 3.66 -2.56 -20.21
C ALA A 413 4.70 -1.65 -19.52
N LEU A 414 4.52 -0.33 -19.62
CA LEU A 414 5.37 0.66 -18.94
C LEU A 414 5.22 0.61 -17.42
N ALA A 415 4.00 0.47 -16.91
CA ALA A 415 3.73 0.32 -15.49
C ALA A 415 4.36 -0.97 -14.95
N ALA A 416 4.28 -2.07 -15.70
CA ALA A 416 4.92 -3.33 -15.32
C ALA A 416 6.45 -3.21 -15.27
N GLU A 417 7.05 -2.52 -16.24
CA GLU A 417 8.49 -2.22 -16.24
C GLU A 417 8.87 -1.30 -15.08
N PHE A 418 8.12 -0.22 -14.85
CA PHE A 418 8.32 0.70 -13.74
C PHE A 418 8.31 -0.03 -12.39
N PHE A 419 7.31 -0.88 -12.15
CA PHE A 419 7.25 -1.68 -10.92
C PHE A 419 8.46 -2.60 -10.78
N SER A 420 8.83 -3.29 -11.86
CA SER A 420 9.97 -4.21 -11.89
C SER A 420 11.31 -3.50 -11.63
N ARG A 421 11.42 -2.22 -12.00
CA ARG A 421 12.61 -1.40 -11.77
C ARG A 421 12.69 -0.84 -10.34
N LYS A 422 11.62 -0.92 -9.54
CA LYS A 422 11.56 -0.53 -8.12
C LYS A 422 12.18 0.85 -7.82
N PRO A 423 11.75 1.93 -8.50
CA PRO A 423 12.40 3.25 -8.40
C PRO A 423 12.36 3.84 -6.98
N TRP A 424 11.40 3.46 -6.15
CA TRP A 424 11.32 3.81 -4.71
C TRP A 424 12.50 3.30 -3.87
N HIS A 425 13.33 2.38 -4.38
CA HIS A 425 14.59 2.04 -3.70
C HIS A 425 15.64 3.14 -3.82
N ALA A 426 15.63 3.89 -4.92
CA ALA A 426 16.59 4.96 -5.19
C ALA A 426 16.14 6.32 -4.66
N VAL A 427 14.91 6.43 -4.15
CA VAL A 427 14.27 7.70 -3.81
C VAL A 427 13.58 7.58 -2.45
N PRO A 428 13.79 8.52 -1.53
CA PRO A 428 13.07 8.56 -0.25
C PRO A 428 11.57 8.77 -0.45
N SER A 429 10.74 8.29 0.48
CA SER A 429 9.29 8.47 0.43
C SER A 429 8.84 9.94 0.50
N HIS A 430 9.71 10.82 1.00
CA HIS A 430 9.45 12.25 1.13
C HIS A 430 10.04 13.09 0.00
N ALA A 431 10.83 12.50 -0.89
CA ALA A 431 11.49 13.25 -1.95
C ALA A 431 10.50 13.60 -3.06
N VAL A 432 10.52 14.88 -3.47
CA VAL A 432 9.61 15.42 -4.48
C VAL A 432 10.40 15.73 -5.74
N LEU A 433 9.94 15.19 -6.86
CA LEU A 433 10.44 15.51 -8.20
C LEU A 433 9.56 16.60 -8.83
N GLN A 434 10.17 17.65 -9.34
CA GLN A 434 9.48 18.63 -10.17
C GLN A 434 9.63 18.24 -11.64
N ILE A 435 8.52 18.29 -12.37
CA ILE A 435 8.45 18.15 -13.82
C ILE A 435 7.92 19.46 -14.39
N ASP A 436 8.67 20.08 -15.29
CA ASP A 436 8.21 21.23 -16.07
C ASP A 436 8.05 20.79 -17.54
N CYS A 437 6.79 20.68 -18.00
CA CYS A 437 6.44 20.30 -19.35
C CYS A 437 5.72 21.43 -20.10
N PRO A 438 6.45 22.26 -20.87
CA PRO A 438 5.84 23.36 -21.64
C PRO A 438 4.77 22.91 -22.65
N GLN A 439 4.85 21.66 -23.13
CA GLN A 439 3.88 21.10 -24.06
C GLN A 439 2.49 20.90 -23.45
N LEU A 440 2.37 20.88 -22.11
CA LEU A 440 1.09 20.74 -21.41
C LEU A 440 0.45 22.09 -21.08
N ALA A 441 1.08 23.21 -21.43
CA ALA A 441 0.57 24.55 -21.12
C ALA A 441 -0.83 24.82 -21.69
N GLU A 442 -1.22 24.14 -22.78
CA GLU A 442 -2.57 24.23 -23.35
C GLU A 442 -3.66 23.64 -22.45
N PHE A 443 -3.29 22.75 -21.51
CA PHE A 443 -4.19 22.12 -20.55
C PHE A 443 -4.19 22.81 -19.18
N GLY A 444 -3.45 23.92 -19.01
CA GLY A 444 -3.34 24.70 -17.77
C GLY A 444 -2.20 24.25 -16.84
N ASP A 445 -1.84 22.97 -16.85
CA ASP A 445 -0.88 22.38 -15.89
C ASP A 445 0.50 22.15 -16.50
N ARG A 446 1.34 23.19 -16.50
CA ARG A 446 2.73 23.11 -17.00
C ARG A 446 3.66 22.37 -16.03
N LYS A 447 3.50 22.62 -14.72
CA LYS A 447 4.34 22.06 -13.66
C LYS A 447 3.61 20.93 -12.95
N TRP A 448 4.36 19.89 -12.62
CA TRP A 448 3.87 18.72 -11.90
C TRP A 448 4.88 18.31 -10.84
N PHE A 449 4.39 17.87 -9.70
CA PHE A 449 5.19 17.37 -8.59
C PHE A 449 4.92 15.89 -8.41
N VAL A 450 5.97 15.08 -8.48
CA VAL A 450 5.88 13.62 -8.42
C VAL A 450 6.47 13.12 -7.12
N VAL A 451 5.67 12.38 -6.36
CA VAL A 451 6.10 11.64 -5.18
C VAL A 451 6.03 10.16 -5.51
N LEU A 452 7.15 9.45 -5.31
CA LEU A 452 7.16 8.00 -5.48
C LEU A 452 6.55 7.34 -4.25
N ALA A 453 5.53 6.53 -4.49
CA ALA A 453 4.88 5.78 -3.44
C ALA A 453 5.54 4.42 -3.25
N GLY A 454 5.95 4.18 -2.00
CA GLY A 454 6.65 3.01 -1.54
C GLY A 454 6.85 3.11 -0.02
N PRO A 455 7.61 2.20 0.61
CA PRO A 455 7.84 2.17 2.05
C PRO A 455 8.18 3.56 2.61
N PRO A 456 7.48 4.08 3.65
CA PRO A 456 6.48 3.43 4.52
C PRO A 456 5.01 3.58 4.07
N GLN A 457 4.74 4.14 2.89
CA GLN A 457 3.38 4.38 2.39
C GLN A 457 2.61 3.07 2.13
N PRO A 458 1.27 3.06 2.21
CA PRO A 458 0.47 1.83 2.20
C PRO A 458 0.39 1.16 0.81
N PHE A 459 0.91 1.78 -0.24
CA PHE A 459 0.90 1.24 -1.60
C PHE A 459 2.21 1.56 -2.35
N TYR A 460 2.48 0.78 -3.38
CA TYR A 460 3.53 1.06 -4.36
C TYR A 460 2.94 1.82 -5.54
N GLY A 461 3.66 2.80 -6.06
CA GLY A 461 3.19 3.57 -7.21
C GLY A 461 3.79 4.96 -7.28
N LEU A 462 2.98 5.93 -7.70
CA LEU A 462 3.35 7.34 -7.67
C LEU A 462 2.11 8.22 -7.55
N LEU A 463 2.31 9.40 -6.98
CA LEU A 463 1.35 10.48 -6.92
C LEU A 463 1.90 11.65 -7.74
N MET A 464 1.07 12.26 -8.58
CA MET A 464 1.42 13.48 -9.31
C MET A 464 0.43 14.58 -8.97
N PHE A 465 0.95 15.73 -8.58
CA PHE A 465 0.19 16.91 -8.19
C PHE A 465 0.49 18.04 -9.17
N ASN A 466 -0.52 18.80 -9.58
CA ASN A 466 -0.27 20.04 -10.32
C ASN A 466 0.10 21.21 -9.38
N GLU A 467 -0.29 21.15 -8.11
CA GLU A 467 0.03 22.14 -7.09
C GLU A 467 1.00 21.61 -6.02
N TYR A 468 2.00 22.41 -5.64
CA TYR A 468 2.97 22.00 -4.62
C TYR A 468 2.36 22.00 -3.20
N CYS A 469 1.35 22.83 -2.96
CA CYS A 469 0.64 22.90 -1.68
C CYS A 469 -0.01 21.55 -1.33
N ASP A 470 -0.56 20.84 -2.31
CA ASP A 470 -1.16 19.52 -2.10
C ASP A 470 -0.12 18.48 -1.65
N VAL A 471 1.12 18.59 -2.16
CA VAL A 471 2.23 17.76 -1.70
C VAL A 471 2.53 18.03 -0.22
N LYS A 472 2.58 19.30 0.19
CA LYS A 472 2.79 19.65 1.60
C LYS A 472 1.67 19.14 2.50
N ASN A 473 0.42 19.19 2.04
CA ASN A 473 -0.74 18.67 2.75
C ASN A 473 -0.65 17.15 2.93
N LEU A 474 -0.30 16.41 1.87
CA LEU A 474 -0.04 14.96 1.95
C LEU A 474 1.03 14.64 2.99
N MET A 475 2.07 15.48 3.07
CA MET A 475 3.23 15.29 3.94
C MET A 475 3.01 15.80 5.37
N GLY A 476 1.84 16.36 5.68
CA GLY A 476 1.54 16.95 6.99
C GLY A 476 2.37 18.19 7.32
N MET A 477 2.91 18.88 6.31
CA MET A 477 3.84 20.02 6.46
C MET A 477 3.14 21.40 6.44
N CYS A 478 1.85 21.46 6.13
CA CYS A 478 1.06 22.70 6.18
C CYS A 478 0.31 22.84 7.52
N CYS A 479 0.50 23.98 8.19
CA CYS A 479 -0.25 24.38 9.39
C CYS A 479 -1.39 25.36 9.11
N SER A 480 -1.55 25.86 7.87
CA SER A 480 -2.62 26.81 7.58
C SER A 480 -3.94 26.09 7.37
N GLN A 481 -4.85 26.29 8.32
CA GLN A 481 -6.29 26.13 8.15
C GLN A 481 -6.82 27.23 7.20
N ASP A 482 -6.24 27.36 6.01
CA ASP A 482 -6.88 28.15 4.97
C ASP A 482 -8.00 27.27 4.41
N GLU A 483 -9.20 27.40 5.01
CA GLU A 483 -10.46 26.80 4.57
C GLU A 483 -10.80 27.13 3.09
N GLU A 484 -10.03 28.03 2.45
CA GLU A 484 -10.18 28.45 1.05
C GLU A 484 -9.15 27.84 0.08
N SER A 485 -8.19 27.03 0.55
CA SER A 485 -7.24 26.38 -0.37
C SER A 485 -7.91 25.24 -1.13
N GLN A 486 -8.35 25.52 -2.36
CA GLN A 486 -8.82 24.48 -3.27
C GLN A 486 -7.67 23.55 -3.59
N THR A 487 -7.81 22.27 -3.22
CA THR A 487 -6.89 21.23 -3.65
C THR A 487 -6.86 21.13 -5.17
N GLY A 488 -5.65 20.95 -5.71
CA GLY A 488 -5.42 20.81 -7.12
C GLY A 488 -5.79 19.42 -7.64
N ARG A 489 -5.31 19.14 -8.85
CA ARG A 489 -5.46 17.85 -9.50
C ARG A 489 -4.39 16.87 -9.01
N VAL A 490 -4.84 15.68 -8.62
CA VAL A 490 -3.98 14.56 -8.25
C VAL A 490 -4.18 13.38 -9.20
N LEU A 491 -3.10 12.95 -9.86
CA LEU A 491 -3.05 11.66 -10.56
C LEU A 491 -2.41 10.64 -9.62
N ARG A 492 -3.17 9.63 -9.22
CA ARG A 492 -2.68 8.53 -8.39
C ARG A 492 -2.56 7.26 -9.22
N LEU A 493 -1.34 6.77 -9.37
CA LEU A 493 -1.08 5.40 -9.80
C LEU A 493 -0.71 4.56 -8.58
N HIS A 494 -1.41 3.46 -8.38
CA HIS A 494 -1.01 2.45 -7.41
C HIS A 494 -1.01 1.06 -8.03
N PHE A 495 -0.16 0.20 -7.50
CA PHE A 495 -0.11 -1.22 -7.86
C PHE A 495 -0.81 -2.01 -6.78
N GLY A 496 -1.86 -2.71 -7.19
CA GLY A 496 -2.68 -3.50 -6.29
C GLY A 496 -2.87 -4.92 -6.79
N SER A 497 -3.55 -5.68 -5.96
CA SER A 497 -4.09 -6.97 -6.27
C SER A 497 -5.21 -6.91 -7.32
N VAL A 498 -5.61 -8.07 -7.83
CA VAL A 498 -6.86 -8.21 -8.59
C VAL A 498 -8.07 -7.68 -7.80
N TRP A 499 -7.96 -7.62 -6.48
CA TRP A 499 -8.99 -7.15 -5.55
C TRP A 499 -9.10 -5.62 -5.50
N ASP A 500 -8.02 -4.92 -5.85
CA ASP A 500 -7.92 -3.46 -5.86
C ASP A 500 -8.27 -2.86 -7.24
N ALA A 501 -8.28 -3.69 -8.29
CA ALA A 501 -8.72 -3.32 -9.64
C ALA A 501 -10.21 -3.60 -9.84
N THR A 502 -10.85 -2.86 -10.74
CA THR A 502 -12.26 -3.11 -11.07
C THR A 502 -12.41 -4.42 -11.85
N ALA A 503 -13.54 -5.11 -11.67
CA ALA A 503 -13.82 -6.35 -12.41
C ALA A 503 -13.72 -6.17 -13.94
N ALA A 504 -14.15 -5.01 -14.45
CA ALA A 504 -14.13 -4.70 -15.87
C ALA A 504 -12.69 -4.53 -16.42
N GLU A 505 -11.78 -3.97 -15.64
CA GLU A 505 -10.35 -3.89 -15.98
C GLU A 505 -9.68 -5.24 -15.93
N VAL A 506 -10.00 -6.06 -14.93
CA VAL A 506 -9.46 -7.42 -14.81
C VAL A 506 -9.87 -8.27 -16.01
N GLU A 507 -11.14 -8.20 -16.40
CA GLU A 507 -11.64 -8.90 -17.60
C GLU A 507 -10.95 -8.37 -18.87
N ALA A 508 -10.85 -7.04 -19.04
CA ALA A 508 -10.20 -6.44 -20.19
C ALA A 508 -8.71 -6.81 -20.27
N ALA A 509 -7.98 -6.77 -19.16
CA ALA A 509 -6.58 -7.16 -19.07
C ALA A 509 -6.39 -8.63 -19.50
N GLY A 510 -7.27 -9.53 -19.05
CA GLY A 510 -7.27 -10.93 -19.47
C GLY A 510 -7.60 -11.12 -20.95
N LYS A 511 -8.66 -10.46 -21.43
CA LYS A 511 -9.14 -10.53 -22.82
C LYS A 511 -8.10 -10.02 -23.83
N TYR A 512 -7.50 -8.86 -23.54
CA TYR A 512 -6.52 -8.21 -24.43
C TYR A 512 -5.07 -8.62 -24.12
N ARG A 513 -4.84 -9.46 -23.11
CA ARG A 513 -3.52 -9.94 -22.67
C ARG A 513 -2.56 -8.80 -22.34
N TRP A 514 -3.03 -7.82 -21.60
CA TRP A 514 -2.18 -6.73 -21.11
C TRP A 514 -1.10 -7.26 -20.17
N LYS A 515 0.11 -6.69 -20.26
CA LYS A 515 1.26 -7.11 -19.46
C LYS A 515 1.11 -6.63 -18.02
N LEU A 516 1.34 -7.51 -17.05
CA LEU A 516 1.37 -7.21 -15.62
C LEU A 516 2.76 -7.54 -15.06
N ALA A 517 3.20 -6.84 -14.00
CA ALA A 517 4.44 -7.21 -13.30
C ALA A 517 4.28 -8.50 -12.49
N GLY A 518 3.03 -8.81 -12.11
CA GLY A 518 2.64 -10.04 -11.44
C GLY A 518 1.19 -10.00 -10.96
N PRO A 519 0.73 -11.04 -10.24
CA PRO A 519 -0.67 -11.18 -9.81
C PRO A 519 -1.16 -10.11 -8.85
N GLU A 520 -0.27 -9.43 -8.10
CA GLU A 520 -0.61 -8.35 -7.16
C GLU A 520 -0.04 -7.01 -7.61
N GLN A 521 0.11 -6.84 -8.93
CA GLN A 521 0.69 -5.65 -9.53
C GLN A 521 -0.18 -5.15 -10.69
N TYR A 522 -1.49 -5.11 -10.47
CA TYR A 522 -2.44 -4.39 -11.33
C TYR A 522 -2.23 -2.89 -11.17
N PRO A 523 -1.86 -2.18 -12.26
CA PRO A 523 -1.75 -0.74 -12.22
C PRO A 523 -3.14 -0.11 -12.30
N THR A 524 -3.57 0.53 -11.22
CA THR A 524 -4.82 1.28 -11.15
C THR A 524 -4.51 2.76 -11.10
N VAL A 525 -5.07 3.51 -12.05
CA VAL A 525 -4.90 4.96 -12.15
C VAL A 525 -6.22 5.68 -11.88
N VAL A 526 -6.16 6.70 -11.05
CA VAL A 526 -7.30 7.51 -10.64
C VAL A 526 -6.91 8.97 -10.73
N VAL A 527 -7.83 9.82 -11.20
CA VAL A 527 -7.68 11.28 -11.15
C VAL A 527 -8.69 11.85 -10.17
N LEU A 528 -8.19 12.74 -9.30
CA LEU A 528 -8.97 13.50 -8.33
C LEU A 528 -8.79 14.98 -8.69
N ASP A 529 -9.88 15.70 -8.98
CA ASP A 529 -9.87 17.13 -9.33
C ASP A 529 -10.31 17.98 -8.12
N GLY A 530 -9.54 17.95 -7.03
CA GLY A 530 -9.86 18.63 -5.77
C GLY A 530 -10.74 17.83 -4.80
N ASP A 531 -11.03 18.41 -3.63
CA ASP A 531 -11.55 17.71 -2.44
C ASP A 531 -12.95 17.13 -2.60
N ASP A 532 -13.82 17.83 -3.33
CA ASP A 532 -15.24 17.47 -3.51
C ASP A 532 -15.53 16.78 -4.85
N ALA A 533 -14.52 16.59 -5.69
CA ALA A 533 -14.72 16.00 -7.01
C ALA A 533 -14.85 14.48 -6.92
N GLU A 534 -15.86 13.94 -7.62
CA GLU A 534 -15.94 12.50 -7.82
C GLU A 534 -14.69 12.00 -8.55
N PRO A 535 -14.06 10.91 -8.08
CA PRO A 535 -12.93 10.33 -8.77
C PRO A 535 -13.27 9.95 -10.21
N ARG A 536 -12.37 10.26 -11.14
CA ARG A 536 -12.55 9.93 -12.56
C ARG A 536 -11.39 9.14 -13.14
N THR A 537 -11.65 8.57 -14.31
CA THR A 537 -10.61 7.95 -15.13
C THR A 537 -9.71 9.01 -15.77
N VAL A 538 -8.55 8.58 -16.25
CA VAL A 538 -7.57 9.43 -16.94
C VAL A 538 -8.05 9.88 -18.31
N SER A 539 -7.65 11.07 -18.71
CA SER A 539 -7.78 11.61 -20.06
C SER A 539 -6.62 11.15 -20.96
N PRO A 540 -6.76 11.22 -22.31
CA PRO A 540 -5.70 10.83 -23.22
C PRO A 540 -4.34 11.52 -22.99
N TRP A 541 -4.34 12.81 -22.68
CA TRP A 541 -3.10 13.58 -22.45
C TRP A 541 -2.49 13.30 -21.07
N GLU A 542 -3.33 13.06 -20.05
CA GLU A 542 -2.89 12.63 -18.71
C GLU A 542 -2.20 11.26 -18.78
N LEU A 543 -2.72 10.36 -19.64
CA LEU A 543 -2.07 9.09 -19.90
C LEU A 543 -0.72 9.26 -20.62
N ASP A 544 -0.59 10.18 -21.58
CA ASP A 544 0.70 10.47 -22.24
C ASP A 544 1.73 11.07 -21.27
N LEU A 545 1.28 11.90 -20.33
CA LEU A 545 2.09 12.39 -19.22
C LEU A 545 2.54 11.24 -18.34
N LEU A 546 1.61 10.42 -17.85
CA LEU A 546 1.92 9.29 -16.97
C LEU A 546 2.88 8.29 -17.64
N GLU A 547 2.64 7.90 -18.90
CA GLU A 547 3.56 7.04 -19.67
C GLU A 547 4.98 7.64 -19.76
N SER A 548 5.07 8.95 -19.97
CA SER A 548 6.35 9.65 -20.04
C SER A 548 7.08 9.67 -18.69
N VAL A 549 6.36 9.89 -17.59
CA VAL A 549 6.89 9.86 -16.23
C VAL A 549 7.37 8.46 -15.86
N LEU A 550 6.57 7.43 -16.13
CA LEU A 550 6.92 6.03 -15.87
C LEU A 550 8.20 5.60 -16.60
N SER A 551 8.39 6.08 -17.83
CA SER A 551 9.62 5.80 -18.59
C SER A 551 10.83 6.58 -18.09
N ALA A 552 10.66 7.81 -17.60
CA ALA A 552 11.76 8.73 -17.32
C ALA A 552 12.28 8.65 -15.87
N VAL A 553 11.37 8.60 -14.90
CA VAL A 553 11.71 8.72 -13.46
C VAL A 553 12.74 7.69 -12.99
N PRO A 554 12.62 6.38 -13.34
CA PRO A 554 13.59 5.39 -12.86
C PRO A 554 15.03 5.66 -13.32
N ASP A 555 15.22 6.18 -14.54
CA ASP A 555 16.56 6.53 -15.05
C ASP A 555 17.07 7.85 -14.48
N PHE A 556 16.18 8.83 -14.29
CA PHE A 556 16.52 10.09 -13.64
C PHE A 556 17.01 9.86 -12.21
N ALA A 557 16.21 9.17 -11.38
CA ALA A 557 16.52 8.91 -9.98
C ALA A 557 17.86 8.18 -9.80
N LYS A 558 18.20 7.27 -10.72
CA LYS A 558 19.48 6.54 -10.69
C LYS A 558 20.67 7.42 -11.06
N LYS A 559 20.52 8.31 -12.04
CA LYS A 559 21.61 9.19 -12.54
C LYS A 559 21.81 10.44 -11.67
N HIS A 560 20.74 10.88 -11.02
CA HIS A 560 20.70 12.07 -10.18
C HIS A 560 20.15 11.71 -8.79
N PRO A 561 20.94 11.02 -7.94
CA PRO A 561 20.46 10.54 -6.63
C PRO A 561 20.04 11.70 -5.73
N PHE A 562 18.91 11.56 -5.05
CA PHE A 562 18.38 12.58 -4.13
C PHE A 562 19.41 12.99 -3.06
N ALA A 563 20.17 12.03 -2.52
CA ALA A 563 21.23 12.27 -1.54
C ALA A 563 22.30 13.29 -2.00
N LYS A 564 22.47 13.51 -3.31
CA LYS A 564 23.44 14.46 -3.89
C LYS A 564 22.80 15.77 -4.35
N ALA A 565 21.48 15.90 -4.26
CA ALA A 565 20.75 17.05 -4.78
C ALA A 565 21.17 18.38 -4.11
N LEU A 566 21.54 18.38 -2.82
CA LEU A 566 22.05 19.59 -2.15
C LEU A 566 23.31 20.17 -2.82
N GLN A 567 24.11 19.33 -3.48
CA GLN A 567 25.36 19.76 -4.12
C GLN A 567 25.15 20.15 -5.59
N SER A 568 24.16 19.55 -6.26
CA SER A 568 23.86 19.78 -7.68
C SER A 568 22.41 19.38 -7.99
N ASN A 569 21.58 20.35 -8.36
CA ASN A 569 20.16 20.16 -8.67
C ASN A 569 19.71 20.90 -9.93
N GLU A 570 20.59 21.03 -10.93
CA GLU A 570 20.24 21.71 -12.19
C GLU A 570 19.14 20.94 -12.95
N PRO A 571 18.11 21.62 -13.48
CA PRO A 571 17.06 20.96 -14.26
C PRO A 571 17.60 20.22 -15.49
N VAL A 572 17.28 18.94 -15.60
CA VAL A 572 17.71 18.06 -16.69
C VAL A 572 16.62 17.95 -17.73
N THR A 573 16.93 18.22 -18.99
CA THR A 573 15.98 18.04 -20.10
C THR A 573 15.86 16.57 -20.48
N ILE A 574 14.63 16.04 -20.44
CA ILE A 574 14.27 14.68 -20.82
C ILE A 574 13.38 14.72 -22.06
N SER A 575 13.59 13.79 -22.98
CA SER A 575 12.75 13.58 -24.16
C SER A 575 12.29 12.13 -24.18
N THR A 576 10.98 11.91 -24.06
CA THR A 576 10.34 10.60 -24.19
C THR A 576 9.74 10.46 -25.59
N ALA A 577 9.11 9.32 -25.88
CA ALA A 577 8.39 9.13 -27.13
C ALA A 577 7.19 10.08 -27.31
N LYS A 578 6.69 10.68 -26.22
CA LYS A 578 5.46 11.48 -26.20
C LYS A 578 5.72 12.95 -25.87
N LEU A 579 6.54 13.20 -24.86
CA LEU A 579 6.73 14.53 -24.27
C LEU A 579 8.21 14.86 -24.07
N LYS A 580 8.50 16.15 -24.06
CA LYS A 580 9.78 16.73 -23.67
C LYS A 580 9.54 17.67 -22.49
N PHE A 581 10.31 17.47 -21.42
CA PHE A 581 10.15 18.19 -20.16
C PHE A 581 11.47 18.30 -19.42
N GLN A 582 11.52 19.13 -18.40
CA GLN A 582 12.65 19.23 -17.48
C GLN A 582 12.31 18.54 -16.17
N MET A 583 13.31 17.90 -15.55
CA MET A 583 13.21 17.27 -14.24
C MET A 583 14.28 17.80 -13.27
N SER A 584 13.89 18.06 -12.03
CA SER A 584 14.79 18.39 -10.92
C SER A 584 14.20 17.90 -9.60
N TRP A 585 15.02 17.79 -8.55
CA TRP A 585 14.50 17.62 -7.19
C TRP A 585 13.94 18.95 -6.68
N VAL A 586 12.95 18.91 -5.80
CA VAL A 586 12.50 20.10 -5.06
C VAL A 586 13.30 20.18 -3.77
N ASP A 587 13.85 21.36 -3.47
CA ASP A 587 14.47 21.61 -2.18
C ASP A 587 13.39 22.01 -1.15
N PRO A 588 13.38 21.44 0.07
CA PRO A 588 12.36 21.69 1.08
C PRO A 588 12.22 23.19 1.44
N GLU A 589 13.34 23.92 1.39
CA GLU A 589 13.40 25.36 1.69
C GLU A 589 12.87 26.25 0.56
N PHE A 590 12.70 25.71 -0.67
CA PHE A 590 12.46 26.53 -1.86
C PHE A 590 11.03 27.05 -2.04
N ASN A 591 10.14 26.88 -1.06
CA ASN A 591 8.76 27.38 -1.14
C ASN A 591 8.13 27.67 0.23
N SER A 592 8.91 28.16 1.21
CA SER A 592 8.32 28.88 2.35
C SER A 592 7.77 30.22 1.84
N CYS A 593 6.55 30.23 1.29
CA CYS A 593 5.72 31.41 1.03
C CYS A 593 6.47 32.73 0.72
N GLU A 594 7.36 32.77 -0.27
CA GLU A 594 7.81 34.04 -0.85
C GLU A 594 6.82 34.52 -1.91
N SER A 595 5.59 34.83 -1.48
CA SER A 595 4.71 35.84 -2.11
C SER A 595 3.30 35.78 -1.51
N SER A 596 3.10 36.35 -0.32
CA SER A 596 1.85 37.00 0.17
C SER A 596 1.54 36.83 1.66
N CYS A 597 2.39 36.16 2.46
CA CYS A 597 2.17 36.07 3.91
C CYS A 597 2.64 37.35 4.62
N GLY A 598 1.90 38.44 4.44
CA GLY A 598 1.98 39.58 5.34
C GLY A 598 1.21 39.26 6.62
N GLY A 599 1.93 39.11 7.74
CA GLY A 599 1.34 39.09 9.07
C GLY A 599 1.48 37.75 9.80
N CYS A 600 2.69 37.43 10.24
CA CYS A 600 2.90 36.49 11.34
C CYS A 600 3.92 37.12 12.30
N ASP A 601 3.53 38.22 12.94
CA ASP A 601 4.15 38.61 14.20
C ASP A 601 3.58 37.69 15.28
N HIS A 602 4.46 36.88 15.89
CA HIS A 602 4.14 36.10 17.08
C HIS A 602 4.13 37.04 18.30
N ASP A 603 2.96 37.60 18.61
CA ASP A 603 2.65 38.10 19.95
C ASP A 603 1.94 36.99 20.74
N HIS A 604 2.71 36.26 21.54
CA HIS A 604 2.18 35.49 22.66
C HIS A 604 2.12 36.41 23.88
N ASP A 605 1.05 37.19 23.99
CA ASP A 605 0.69 37.81 25.27
C ASP A 605 -0.14 36.83 26.12
N HIS A 606 0.37 36.63 27.33
CA HIS A 606 -0.29 35.96 28.43
C HIS A 606 -1.54 36.72 28.85
N ASP A 607 -2.70 36.05 28.91
CA ASP A 607 -3.75 36.43 29.85
C ASP A 607 -4.12 35.24 30.72
N HIS A 608 -3.61 35.28 31.95
CA HIS A 608 -4.30 34.75 33.10
C HIS A 608 -5.56 35.57 33.30
N ASP A 609 -6.72 34.92 33.41
CA ASP A 609 -7.75 35.49 34.25
C ASP A 609 -8.49 34.45 35.07
N HIS A 610 -8.55 34.79 36.34
CA HIS A 610 -9.21 34.10 37.43
C HIS A 610 -10.70 34.49 37.47
N ASP A 611 -11.46 33.58 38.07
CA ASP A 611 -12.72 33.79 38.79
C ASP A 611 -14.07 33.78 38.04
N SER A 612 -14.79 32.70 38.36
CA SER A 612 -16.26 32.50 38.47
C SER A 612 -16.91 31.65 37.39
#